data_AF-A0A2M7KVL3-F1
#
_entry.id   AF-A0A2M7KVL3-F1
#
_cell.length_a   1.000
_cell.length_b   1.000
_cell.length_c   1.000
_cell.angle_alpha   90.00
_cell.angle_beta   90.00
_cell.angle_gamma   90.00
#
_symmetry.space_group_name_H-M   'P 1'
#
loop_
_entity.id
_entity.type
_entity.pdbx_description
1 polymer ?
#
loop_
_entity_poly.entity_id
_entity_poly.type
_entity_poly.pdbx_seq_one_letter_code
_entity_poly.pdbx_strand_id
1 'polypeptide(L)' 'MLLAEARVVDSTHLELLSPIAVHPGRRLFVSVVQRPTADDERAEWLRLSAQGLEAAYGADEPDYPASSVRTPNPEFAGG' A
#
# COMPACT_ATOMS: atom_id res chain seq x y z
N MET A 1 -20.35 -10.69 -10.48
CA MET A 1 -20.01 -10.04 -9.20
C MET A 1 -20.39 -8.59 -9.32
N LEU A 2 -21.22 -8.06 -8.42
CA LEU A 2 -21.64 -6.65 -8.43
C LEU A 2 -20.86 -5.94 -7.31
N LEU A 3 -20.18 -4.85 -7.65
CA LEU A 3 -19.53 -3.97 -6.68
C LEU A 3 -20.41 -2.74 -6.50
N ALA A 4 -20.79 -2.45 -5.27
CA ALA A 4 -21.55 -1.27 -4.91
C ALA A 4 -20.91 -0.60 -3.70
N GLU A 5 -20.86 0.72 -3.71
CA GLU A 5 -20.42 1.48 -2.55
C GLU A 5 -21.57 1.58 -1.54
N ALA A 6 -21.24 1.31 -0.28
CA ALA A 6 -22.17 1.35 0.83
C ALA A 6 -21.52 2.04 2.03
N ARG A 7 -22.31 2.80 2.78
CA ARG A 7 -21.91 3.33 4.07
C ARG A 7 -22.34 2.38 5.17
N VAL A 8 -21.44 2.10 6.11
CA VAL A 8 -21.79 1.41 7.35
C VAL A 8 -22.53 2.39 8.26
N VAL A 9 -23.78 2.09 8.58
CA VAL A 9 -24.58 2.88 9.52
C VAL A 9 -24.38 2.36 10.94
N ASP A 10 -24.43 1.04 11.11
CA ASP A 10 -24.11 0.34 12.34
C ASP A 10 -23.68 -1.12 12.04
N SER A 11 -23.54 -1.96 13.07
CA SER A 11 -23.12 -3.36 12.95
C SER A 11 -24.06 -4.26 12.12
N THR A 12 -25.26 -3.79 11.81
CA THR A 12 -26.34 -4.56 11.17
C THR A 12 -26.94 -3.87 9.94
N HIS A 13 -26.62 -2.60 9.69
CA HIS A 13 -27.20 -1.81 8.61
C HIS A 13 -26.13 -1.21 7.70
N LEU A 14 -26.32 -1.44 6.40
CA LEU A 14 -25.56 -0.81 5.32
C LEU A 14 -26.53 0.04 4.49
N GLU A 15 -26.13 1.28 4.19
CA GLU A 15 -26.85 2.16 3.29
C GLU A 15 -26.13 2.23 1.95
N LEU A 16 -26.80 1.83 0.86
CA LEU A 16 -26.23 1.88 -0.48
C LEU A 16 -26.13 3.32 -0.97
N LEU A 17 -24.96 3.75 -1.44
CA LEU A 17 -24.80 5.09 -2.03
C LEU A 17 -25.45 5.20 -3.41
N SER A 18 -25.77 4.08 -4.05
CA SER A 18 -26.48 4.02 -5.32
C SER A 18 -27.35 2.76 -5.42
N PRO A 19 -28.49 2.82 -6.12
CA PRO A 19 -29.37 1.66 -6.27
C PRO A 19 -28.68 0.47 -6.96
N ILE A 20 -29.01 -0.74 -6.53
CA ILE A 20 -28.60 -1.99 -7.17
C ILE A 20 -29.80 -2.71 -7.78
N ALA A 21 -29.60 -3.43 -8.88
CA ALA A 21 -30.64 -4.16 -9.58
C ALA A 21 -30.97 -5.51 -8.89
N VAL A 22 -31.43 -5.46 -7.64
CA VAL A 22 -31.79 -6.64 -6.84
C VAL A 22 -33.20 -6.49 -6.27
N HIS A 23 -34.01 -7.54 -6.38
CA HIS A 23 -35.37 -7.54 -5.83
C HIS A 23 -35.36 -7.55 -4.29
N PRO A 24 -36.33 -6.85 -3.63
CA PRO A 24 -36.51 -6.93 -2.19
C PRO A 24 -36.65 -8.35 -1.67
N GLY A 25 -36.11 -8.62 -0.47
CA GLY A 25 -36.19 -9.93 0.21
C GLY A 25 -35.15 -10.97 -0.22
N ARG A 26 -34.29 -10.66 -1.19
CA ARG A 26 -33.17 -11.54 -1.57
C ARG A 26 -32.04 -11.48 -0.53
N ARG A 27 -31.47 -12.65 -0.21
CA ARG A 27 -30.24 -12.73 0.61
C ARG A 27 -29.02 -12.44 -0.25
N LEU A 28 -28.11 -11.64 0.28
CA LEU A 28 -26.87 -11.24 -0.38
C LEU A 28 -25.67 -11.68 0.47
N PHE A 29 -24.58 -12.04 -0.20
CA PHE A 29 -23.27 -12.18 0.43
C PHE A 29 -22.56 -10.83 0.34
N VAL A 30 -22.00 -10.38 1.46
CA VAL A 30 -21.28 -9.10 1.54
C VAL A 30 -19.79 -9.40 1.65
N SER A 31 -19.00 -8.78 0.79
CA SER A 31 -17.54 -8.74 0.89
C SER A 31 -17.11 -7.29 1.07
N VAL A 32 -16.26 -7.03 2.06
CA VAL A 32 -15.77 -5.69 2.36
C VAL A 32 -14.43 -5.51 1.66
N VAL A 33 -14.36 -4.53 0.76
CA VAL A 33 -13.11 -4.12 0.12
C VAL A 33 -12.70 -2.79 0.73
N GLN A 34 -11.60 -2.79 1.48
CA GLN A 34 -11.00 -1.54 1.94
C GLN A 34 -10.39 -0.85 0.72
N ARG A 35 -10.87 0.36 0.39
CA ARG A 35 -10.15 1.23 -0.55
C ARG A 35 -8.98 1.82 0.24
N PRO A 36 -7.72 1.61 -0.18
CA PRO A 36 -6.60 2.30 0.44
C PRO A 36 -6.87 3.80 0.39
N THR A 37 -6.77 4.46 1.53
CA THR A 37 -6.75 5.91 1.56
C THR A 37 -5.37 6.39 1.12
N ALA A 38 -5.28 7.65 0.68
CA ALA A 38 -3.97 8.28 0.43
C ALA A 38 -3.07 8.26 1.68
N ASP A 39 -3.69 8.26 2.87
CA ASP A 39 -2.98 8.16 4.15
C ASP A 39 -2.43 6.74 4.38
N ASP A 40 -3.15 5.69 3.97
CA ASP A 40 -2.69 4.30 4.07
C ASP A 40 -1.48 4.07 3.16
N GLU A 41 -1.54 4.54 1.91
CA GLU A 41 -0.41 4.45 0.97
C GLU A 41 0.80 5.22 1.50
N ARG A 42 0.58 6.43 2.03
CA ARG A 42 1.65 7.24 2.62
C ARG A 42 2.26 6.56 3.85
N ALA A 43 1.46 5.97 4.72
CA ALA A 43 1.94 5.26 5.89
C ALA A 43 2.78 4.03 5.51
N GLU A 44 2.34 3.28 4.49
CA GLU A 44 3.10 2.15 3.95
C GLU A 44 4.44 2.59 3.37
N TRP A 45 4.46 3.68 2.59
CA TRP A 45 5.69 4.27 2.07
C TRP A 45 6.65 4.68 3.17
N LEU A 46 6.17 5.40 4.20
CA LEU A 46 7.01 5.81 5.33
C LEU A 46 7.59 4.61 6.07
N ARG A 47 6.80 3.56 6.26
CA ARG A 47 7.27 2.31 6.89
C ARG A 47 8.37 1.65 6.06
N LEU A 48 8.17 1.54 4.75
CA LEU A 48 9.17 0.98 3.84
C LEU A 48 10.45 1.82 3.81
N SER A 49 10.33 3.14 3.76
CA SER A 49 11.48 4.05 3.80
C SER A 49 12.26 3.94 5.10
N ALA A 50 11.58 3.83 6.24
CA ALA A 50 12.23 3.64 7.55
C ALA A 50 13.02 2.33 7.59
N GLN A 51 12.43 1.23 7.08
CA GLN A 51 13.11 -0.07 6.98
C GLN A 51 14.34 0.00 6.06
N GLY A 52 14.22 0.67 4.91
CA GLY A 52 15.35 0.87 4.01
C GLY A 52 16.48 1.69 4.64
N LEU A 53 16.14 2.71 5.42
CA LEU A 53 17.11 3.52 6.15
C LEU A 53 17.82 2.70 7.25
N GLU A 54 17.07 1.91 8.02
CA GLU A 54 17.63 1.02 9.03
C GLU A 54 18.55 -0.04 8.41
N ALA A 55 18.19 -0.61 7.26
CA ALA A 55 19.03 -1.57 6.55
C ALA A 55 20.31 -0.94 5.97
N ALA A 56 20.24 0.30 5.48
CA ALA A 56 21.37 1.00 4.87
C ALA A 56 22.44 1.44 5.89
N TYR A 57 22.07 1.62 7.16
CA TYR A 57 22.98 2.05 8.23
C TYR A 57 22.98 1.10 9.44
N GLY A 58 22.49 -0.12 9.24
CA GLY A 58 22.37 -1.14 10.27
C GLY A 58 23.62 -2.00 10.39
N ALA A 59 23.62 -2.93 11.35
CA ALA A 59 24.73 -3.87 11.52
C ALA A 59 24.91 -4.80 10.31
N ASP A 60 23.84 -5.02 9.53
CA ASP A 60 23.81 -5.85 8.34
C ASP A 60 23.94 -5.02 7.03
N GLU A 61 24.52 -3.81 7.10
CA GLU A 61 24.80 -3.01 5.91
C GLU A 61 25.63 -3.85 4.90
N PRO A 62 25.19 -3.97 3.64
CA PRO A 62 25.93 -4.70 2.63
C PRO A 62 27.20 -3.93 2.24
N ASP A 63 28.32 -4.66 2.07
CA ASP A 63 29.51 -4.06 1.46
C ASP A 63 29.22 -3.66 0.01
N TYR A 64 29.60 -2.44 -0.35
CA TYR A 64 29.47 -1.89 -1.70
C TYR A 64 30.85 -1.78 -2.35
N PRO A 65 31.45 -2.91 -2.77
CA PRO A 65 32.79 -2.91 -3.34
C PRO A 65 32.84 -2.15 -4.66
N ALA A 66 34.04 -1.68 -5.05
CA ALA A 66 34.24 -0.99 -6.32
C ALA A 66 33.80 -1.83 -7.54
N SER A 67 33.80 -3.16 -7.43
CA SER A 67 33.27 -4.07 -8.45
C SER A 67 31.76 -3.94 -8.69
N SER A 68 31.01 -3.36 -7.74
CA SER A 68 29.57 -3.06 -7.88
C SER A 68 29.32 -1.85 -8.79
N VAL A 69 30.34 -1.07 -9.13
CA VAL A 69 30.22 0.10 -10.00
C VAL A 69 30.14 -0.34 -11.47
N ARG A 70 28.98 -0.14 -12.08
CA ARG A 70 28.76 -0.48 -13.51
C ARG A 70 29.48 0.45 -14.47
N THR A 71 29.55 1.74 -14.14
CA THR A 71 30.23 2.76 -14.94
C THR A 71 31.05 3.64 -14.00
N PRO A 72 32.38 3.65 -14.11
CA PRO A 72 33.23 4.49 -13.27
C PRO A 72 32.92 5.98 -13.49
N ASN A 73 32.93 6.75 -12.41
CA ASN A 73 32.86 8.21 -12.48
C ASN A 73 34.26 8.81 -12.27
N PRO A 74 35.01 9.14 -13.35
CA PRO A 74 36.39 9.60 -13.26
C PRO A 74 36.55 10.95 -12.56
N GLU A 75 35.51 11.78 -12.54
CA GLU A 75 35.51 13.07 -11.83
C GLU A 75 35.51 12.91 -10.30
N PHE A 76 35.14 11.73 -9.81
CA PHE A 76 35.03 11.39 -8.39
C PHE A 76 36.07 10.37 -7.92
N ALA A 77 37.01 9.98 -8.78
CA ALA A 77 38.01 8.96 -8.50
C ALA A 77 39.20 9.44 -7.63
N GLY A 78 39.09 10.62 -7.00
CA GLY A 78 40.19 11.29 -6.30
C GLY A 78 40.17 11.08 -4.78
N GLY A 79 41.02 10.15 -4.32
CA GLY A 79 41.48 9.98 -2.94
C GLY A 79 42.78 9.20 -2.94
#